data_AF-A0A9D6JBY4-F1
#
_entry.id   AF-A0A9D6JBY4-F1
#
_cell.length_a   1.000
_cell.length_b   1.000
_cell.length_c   1.000
_cell.angle_alpha   90.00
_cell.angle_beta   90.00
_cell.angle_gamma   90.00
#
_symmetry.space_group_name_H-M   'P 1'
#
loop_
_entity.id
_entity.type
_entity.pdbx_description
1 polymer ?
#
loop_
_entity_poly.entity_id
_entity_poly.type
_entity_poly.pdbx_seq_one_letter_code
_entity_poly.pdbx_strand_id
1 'polypeptide(L)'
;MPVKHHHLGELEQAIMDVLWQHGSATVRVVLGVLGRKRRIAYTTVMTVMGRLVDKGVLTRKADGASYTYRPTQPRQRFFERASRQAVDELLNSYGAVAVSAFLDKLEVTDPALVKKLKKRFGN
;
A
#
# COMPACT_ATOMS: atom_id res chain seq x y z
N MET A 1 16.09 -8.37 8.50
CA MET A 1 15.51 -9.34 7.54
C MET A 1 14.62 -8.56 6.58
N PRO A 2 14.68 -8.76 5.24
CA PRO A 2 13.97 -7.87 4.33
C PRO A 2 12.49 -8.21 4.36
N VAL A 3 11.65 -7.26 4.77
CA VAL A 3 10.20 -7.39 4.72
C VAL A 3 9.79 -7.16 3.26
N LYS A 4 9.77 -8.22 2.43
CA LYS A 4 9.36 -8.17 1.03
C LYS A 4 7.84 -8.31 0.93
N HIS A 5 7.08 -7.21 1.06
CA HIS A 5 5.71 -7.08 0.57
C HIS A 5 5.33 -5.60 0.41
N HIS A 6 5.66 -5.01 -0.73
CA HIS A 6 5.41 -3.58 -1.07
C HIS A 6 4.00 -3.29 -1.55
N HIS A 7 3.19 -4.34 -1.65
CA HIS A 7 1.81 -4.26 -2.10
C HIS A 7 0.94 -4.82 -0.98
N LEU A 8 -0.09 -4.05 -0.63
CA LEU A 8 -1.11 -4.50 0.31
C LEU A 8 -1.93 -5.59 -0.39
N GLY A 9 -2.03 -6.77 0.22
CA GLY A 9 -2.98 -7.78 -0.24
C GLY A 9 -4.42 -7.27 -0.15
N GLU A 10 -5.39 -7.93 -0.80
CA GLU A 10 -6.77 -7.42 -0.88
C GLU A 10 -7.41 -7.09 0.48
N LEU A 11 -7.19 -7.94 1.49
CA LEU A 11 -7.71 -7.70 2.84
C LEU A 11 -6.93 -6.61 3.57
N GLU A 12 -5.61 -6.54 3.38
CA GLU A 12 -4.78 -5.46 3.95
C GLU A 12 -5.20 -4.11 3.38
N GLN A 13 -5.42 -4.04 2.06
CA GLN A 13 -5.91 -2.85 1.37
C GLN A 13 -7.29 -2.43 1.91
N ALA A 14 -8.22 -3.37 2.03
CA ALA A 14 -9.56 -3.09 2.55
C ALA A 14 -9.52 -2.57 4.00
N ILE A 15 -8.66 -3.13 4.85
CA ILE A 15 -8.44 -2.65 6.23
C ILE A 15 -7.85 -1.24 6.23
N MET A 16 -6.82 -1.00 5.41
CA MET A 16 -6.16 0.30 5.30
C MET A 16 -7.12 1.37 4.77
N ASP A 17 -8.00 1.04 3.84
CA ASP A 17 -9.03 1.95 3.33
C ASP A 17 -9.95 2.45 4.46
N VAL A 18 -10.40 1.55 5.32
CA VAL A 18 -11.20 1.92 6.51
C VAL A 18 -10.36 2.82 7.44
N LEU A 19 -9.11 2.46 7.72
CA LEU A 19 -8.28 3.21 8.64
C LEU A 19 -7.87 4.59 8.12
N TRP A 20 -7.65 4.76 6.80
CA TRP A 20 -7.41 6.07 6.21
C TRP A 20 -8.64 6.96 6.21
N GLN A 21 -9.84 6.38 6.10
CA GLN A 21 -11.10 7.13 6.18
C GLN A 21 -11.42 7.55 7.62
N HIS A 22 -11.20 6.66 8.59
CA HIS A 22 -11.53 6.89 10.00
C HIS A 22 -10.41 7.57 10.80
N GLY A 23 -9.18 7.61 10.28
CA GLY A 23 -7.99 8.09 10.99
C GLY A 23 -7.44 7.08 12.01
N SER A 24 -8.29 6.49 12.84
CA SER A 24 -7.94 5.39 13.74
C SER A 24 -9.16 4.54 14.09
N ALA A 25 -8.99 3.24 14.29
CA ALA A 25 -10.10 2.34 14.63
C ALA A 25 -9.64 1.09 15.39
N THR A 26 -10.55 0.46 16.12
CA THR A 26 -10.35 -0.86 16.73
C THR A 26 -10.66 -1.99 15.73
N VAL A 27 -10.24 -3.21 16.04
CA VAL A 27 -10.58 -4.40 15.23
C VAL A 27 -12.09 -4.55 15.05
N ARG A 28 -12.90 -4.27 16.09
CA ARG A 28 -14.37 -4.34 16.01
C ARG A 28 -14.94 -3.35 15.00
N VAL A 29 -14.44 -2.11 14.99
CA VAL A 29 -14.90 -1.08 14.03
C VAL A 29 -14.57 -1.50 12.60
N VAL A 30 -13.32 -1.93 12.36
CA VAL A 30 -12.90 -2.40 11.04
C VAL A 30 -13.72 -3.61 10.59
N LEU A 31 -13.92 -4.60 11.47
CA LEU A 31 -14.78 -5.74 11.19
C LEU A 31 -16.22 -5.32 10.89
N GLY A 32 -16.77 -4.35 11.62
CA GLY A 32 -18.13 -3.85 11.40
C GLY A 32 -18.31 -3.19 10.03
N VAL A 33 -17.28 -2.54 9.50
CA VAL A 33 -17.30 -1.95 8.15
C VAL A 33 -17.12 -3.02 7.07
N LEU A 34 -16.11 -3.89 7.22
CA LEU A 34 -15.80 -4.93 6.23
C LEU A 34 -16.84 -6.05 6.18
N GLY A 35 -17.39 -6.39 7.34
CA GLY A 35 -18.40 -7.44 7.55
C GLY A 35 -19.70 -7.21 6.78
N ARG A 36 -20.01 -5.95 6.43
CA ARG A 36 -21.17 -5.60 5.59
C ARG A 36 -21.04 -6.09 4.15
N LYS A 37 -19.81 -6.25 3.66
CA LYS A 37 -19.53 -6.63 2.27
C LYS A 37 -18.97 -8.04 2.14
N ARG A 38 -18.41 -8.62 3.22
CA ARG A 38 -17.69 -9.89 3.20
C ARG A 38 -17.88 -10.65 4.52
N ARG A 39 -18.04 -11.97 4.48
CA ARG A 39 -18.05 -12.80 5.71
C ARG A 39 -16.61 -13.04 6.17
N ILE A 40 -16.13 -12.20 7.09
CA ILE A 40 -14.76 -12.27 7.63
C ILE A 40 -14.82 -12.51 9.13
N ALA A 41 -13.96 -13.39 9.65
CA ALA A 41 -13.88 -13.65 11.08
C ALA A 41 -13.07 -12.54 11.82
N TYR A 42 -13.43 -12.27 13.07
CA TYR A 42 -12.74 -11.29 13.91
C TYR A 42 -11.24 -11.55 14.03
N THR A 43 -10.86 -12.81 14.26
CA THR A 43 -9.46 -13.23 14.39
C THR A 43 -8.66 -13.02 13.11
N THR A 44 -9.30 -13.13 11.93
CA THR A 44 -8.67 -12.81 10.64
C THR A 44 -8.33 -11.33 10.57
N VAL A 45 -9.28 -10.43 10.88
CA VAL A 45 -9.03 -8.97 10.90
C VAL A 45 -7.94 -8.63 11.91
N MET A 46 -8.03 -9.19 13.13
CA MET A 46 -7.03 -9.00 14.17
C MET A 46 -5.63 -9.43 13.72
N THR A 47 -5.51 -10.60 13.11
CA THR A 47 -4.22 -11.13 12.62
C THR A 47 -3.65 -10.24 11.51
N VAL A 48 -4.47 -9.81 10.55
CA VAL A 48 -4.00 -8.96 9.46
C VAL A 48 -3.61 -7.57 9.95
N MET A 49 -4.37 -6.97 10.87
CA MET A 49 -3.99 -5.71 11.51
C MET A 49 -2.69 -5.86 12.31
N GLY A 50 -2.47 -6.99 12.98
CA GLY A 50 -1.21 -7.33 13.64
C GLY A 50 -0.03 -7.36 12.65
N ARG A 51 -0.18 -8.07 11.53
CA ARG A 51 0.85 -8.11 10.47
C ARG A 51 1.15 -6.73 9.89
N LEU A 52 0.15 -5.87 9.75
CA LEU A 52 0.36 -4.48 9.30
C LEU A 52 1.11 -3.63 10.33
N VAL A 53 0.99 -3.94 11.62
CA VAL A 53 1.85 -3.36 12.67
C VAL A 53 3.28 -3.87 12.55
N ASP A 54 3.46 -5.18 12.37
CA ASP A 54 4.81 -5.77 12.19
C ASP A 54 5.52 -5.21 10.94
N LYS A 55 4.75 -4.88 9.89
CA LYS A 55 5.24 -4.21 8.67
C LYS A 55 5.49 -2.70 8.85
N GLY A 56 5.15 -2.11 10.00
CA GLY A 56 5.28 -0.66 10.25
C GLY A 56 4.28 0.22 9.49
N VAL A 57 3.23 -0.37 8.90
CA VAL A 57 2.17 0.34 8.18
C VAL A 57 1.13 0.90 9.14
N LEU A 58 0.91 0.19 10.25
CA LEU A 58 0.06 0.61 11.36
C LEU A 58 0.86 0.78 12.64
N THR A 59 0.36 1.65 13.50
CA THR A 59 0.68 1.67 14.93
C THR A 59 -0.53 1.20 15.70
N ARG A 60 -0.31 0.63 16.89
CA ARG A 60 -1.37 0.31 17.84
C ARG A 60 -1.10 0.97 19.19
N LYS A 61 -2.18 1.39 19.85
CA LYS A 61 -2.15 1.89 21.23
C LYS A 61 -3.18 1.11 22.05
N ALA A 62 -2.81 0.73 23.27
CA ALA A 62 -3.74 0.12 24.20
C ALA A 62 -4.81 1.14 24.61
N ASP A 63 -6.07 0.70 24.63
CA ASP A 63 -7.24 1.46 25.02
C ASP A 63 -8.17 0.54 25.83
N GLY A 64 -7.96 0.54 27.15
CA GLY A 64 -8.57 -0.41 28.08
C GLY A 64 -8.25 -1.86 27.72
N ALA A 65 -9.30 -2.67 27.53
CA ALA A 65 -9.19 -4.08 27.15
C ALA A 65 -9.00 -4.29 25.63
N SER A 66 -8.77 -3.24 24.85
CA SER A 66 -8.68 -3.30 23.40
C SER A 66 -7.48 -2.52 22.85
N TYR A 67 -7.25 -2.63 21.54
CA TYR A 67 -6.23 -1.86 20.84
C TYR A 67 -6.89 -0.98 19.77
N THR A 68 -6.48 0.28 19.74
CA THR A 68 -6.80 1.22 18.67
C THR A 68 -5.62 1.30 17.72
N TYR A 69 -5.90 1.16 16.42
CA TYR A 69 -4.91 1.14 15.35
C TYR A 69 -4.99 2.40 14.52
N ARG A 70 -3.84 2.90 14.04
CA ARG A 70 -3.73 4.11 13.22
C ARG A 70 -2.69 3.94 12.10
N PRO A 71 -2.96 4.41 10.87
CA PRO A 71 -1.96 4.46 9.81
C PRO A 71 -0.74 5.29 10.21
N THR A 72 0.46 4.77 9.97
CA THR A 72 1.71 5.51 10.23
C THR A 72 1.92 6.67 9.28
N GLN A 73 1.30 6.61 8.10
CA GLN A 73 1.39 7.64 7.09
C GLN A 73 0.07 7.80 6.29
N PRO A 74 -0.16 8.98 5.69
CA PRO A 74 -1.30 9.20 4.80
C PRO A 74 -1.28 8.27 3.58
N ARG A 75 -2.48 8.00 3.03
CA ARG A 75 -2.67 7.15 1.84
C ARG A 75 -1.74 7.51 0.69
N GLN A 76 -1.71 8.79 0.32
CA GLN A 76 -0.89 9.27 -0.79
C GLN A 76 0.60 8.96 -0.57
N ARG A 77 1.14 9.29 0.62
CA ARG A 77 2.55 9.02 0.96
C ARG A 77 2.87 7.53 0.98
N PHE A 78 1.90 6.68 1.37
CA PHE A 78 2.06 5.24 1.31
C PHE A 78 2.28 4.75 -0.13
N PHE A 79 1.40 5.15 -1.05
CA PHE A 79 1.53 4.74 -2.45
C PHE A 79 2.74 5.36 -3.12
N GLU A 80 3.07 6.63 -2.86
CA GLU A 80 4.29 7.26 -3.39
C GLU A 80 5.56 6.50 -2.97
N ARG A 81 5.65 6.10 -1.69
CA ARG A 81 6.79 5.32 -1.20
C ARG A 81 6.82 3.93 -1.83
N ALA A 82 5.68 3.24 -1.87
CA ALA A 82 5.57 1.91 -2.45
C ALA A 82 5.95 1.91 -3.95
N SER A 83 5.51 2.93 -4.71
CA SER A 83 5.86 3.08 -6.12
C SER A 83 7.35 3.32 -6.33
N ARG A 84 7.98 4.19 -5.54
CA ARG A 84 9.44 4.44 -5.63
C ARG A 84 10.22 3.16 -5.36
N GLN A 85 9.88 2.46 -4.28
CA GLN A 85 10.58 1.24 -3.91
C GLN A 85 10.41 0.12 -4.94
N ALA A 86 9.22 -0.01 -5.54
CA ALA A 86 8.98 -0.95 -6.63
C ALA A 86 9.84 -0.62 -7.87
N VAL A 87 9.97 0.67 -8.22
CA VAL A 87 10.85 1.10 -9.32
C VAL A 87 12.31 0.80 -8.99
N ASP A 88 12.78 1.13 -7.78
CA ASP A 88 14.15 0.88 -7.35
C ASP A 88 14.48 -0.62 -7.41
N GLU A 89 13.58 -1.49 -6.95
CA GLU A 89 13.77 -2.95 -6.99
C GLU A 89 13.80 -3.50 -8.42
N LEU A 90 12.94 -2.98 -9.29
CA LEU A 90 12.91 -3.37 -10.70
C LEU A 90 14.21 -2.96 -11.40
N LEU A 91 14.69 -1.74 -11.18
CA LEU A 91 15.94 -1.24 -11.74
C LEU A 91 17.16 -1.99 -11.19
N ASN A 92 17.18 -2.29 -9.88
CA ASN A 92 18.27 -3.06 -9.28
C ASN A 92 18.33 -4.50 -9.80
N SER A 93 17.18 -5.10 -10.15
CA SER A 93 17.11 -6.48 -10.62
C SER A 93 17.39 -6.64 -12.11
N TYR A 94 16.98 -5.67 -12.94
CA TYR A 94 16.97 -5.81 -14.41
C TYR A 94 17.66 -4.66 -15.16
N GLY A 95 18.11 -3.62 -14.47
CA GLY A 95 18.86 -2.50 -15.05
C GLY A 95 18.15 -1.84 -16.23
N ALA A 96 18.90 -1.64 -17.33
CA ALA A 96 18.41 -0.98 -18.54
C ALA A 96 17.24 -1.72 -19.22
N VAL A 97 17.14 -3.05 -19.05
CA VAL A 97 16.06 -3.84 -19.66
C VAL A 97 14.70 -3.46 -19.06
N ALA A 98 14.64 -3.22 -17.75
CA ALA A 98 13.43 -2.72 -17.10
C ALA A 98 13.02 -1.33 -17.60
N VAL A 99 13.98 -0.45 -17.86
CA VAL A 99 13.71 0.88 -18.40
C VAL A 99 13.11 0.78 -19.80
N SER A 100 13.69 -0.06 -20.67
CA SER A 100 13.16 -0.28 -22.02
C SER A 100 11.73 -0.83 -21.99
N ALA A 101 11.50 -1.90 -21.21
CA ALA A 101 10.17 -2.50 -21.08
C ALA A 101 9.12 -1.50 -20.54
N PHE A 102 9.53 -0.62 -19.62
CA PHE A 102 8.66 0.43 -19.11
C PHE A 102 8.34 1.49 -20.17
N LEU A 103 9.32 1.90 -20.97
CA LEU A 103 9.11 2.83 -22.09
C LEU A 103 8.17 2.25 -23.14
N ASP A 104 8.39 1.00 -23.56
CA ASP A 104 7.54 0.30 -24.52
C ASP A 104 6.09 0.24 -24.01
N LYS A 105 5.91 -0.02 -22.71
CA LYS A 105 4.58 -0.07 -22.10
C LYS A 105 3.93 1.31 -22.00
N LEU A 106 4.70 2.36 -21.71
CA LEU A 106 4.21 3.73 -21.65
C LEU A 106 3.78 4.24 -23.02
N GLU A 107 4.49 3.88 -24.09
CA GLU A 107 4.11 4.27 -25.46
C GLU A 107 2.74 3.74 -25.86
N VAL A 108 2.30 2.61 -25.29
CA VAL A 108 0.95 2.06 -25.49
C VAL A 108 -0.07 2.66 -24.52
N THR A 109 0.30 2.85 -23.24
CA THR A 109 -0.66 3.17 -22.17
C THR A 109 -0.93 4.67 -22.05
N ASP A 110 0.09 5.50 -22.23
CA ASP A 110 0.00 6.95 -22.17
C ASP A 110 1.04 7.62 -23.10
N PRO A 111 0.77 7.64 -24.41
CA PRO A 111 1.66 8.25 -25.39
C PRO A 111 1.93 9.75 -25.11
N ALA A 112 0.97 10.44 -24.49
CA ALA A 112 1.09 11.86 -24.17
C ALA A 112 2.13 12.09 -23.05
N LEU A 113 2.16 11.19 -22.05
CA LEU A 113 3.18 11.22 -21.01
C LEU A 113 4.58 10.97 -21.57
N VAL A 114 4.74 10.03 -22.51
CA VAL A 114 6.02 9.81 -23.20
C VAL A 114 6.49 11.06 -23.92
N LYS A 115 5.58 11.75 -24.64
CA LYS A 115 5.90 13.02 -25.30
C LYS A 115 6.33 14.10 -24.31
N LYS A 116 5.70 14.16 -23.13
CA LYS A 116 6.07 15.09 -22.05
C LYS A 116 7.43 14.74 -21.42
N LEU A 117 7.73 13.46 -21.24
CA LEU A 117 9.03 13.00 -20.72
C LEU A 117 10.15 13.27 -21.73
N LYS A 118 9.95 12.98 -23.03
CA LYS A 118 10.89 13.32 -24.10
C LYS A 118 11.22 14.82 -24.12
N LYS A 119 10.24 15.70 -23.88
CA LYS A 119 10.47 17.16 -23.73
C LYS A 119 11.21 17.56 -22.45
N ARG A 120 11.17 16.74 -21.39
CA ARG A 120 11.83 17.02 -20.10
C ARG A 120 13.29 16.57 -20.08
N PHE A 121 13.61 15.51 -20.82
CA PHE A 121 14.96 14.94 -20.92
C PHE A 121 15.67 15.26 -22.24
N GLY A 122 14.94 15.71 -23.26
CA GLY A 122 15.49 16.21 -24.52
C GLY A 122 15.77 17.70 -24.43
N ASN A 123 17.05 18.05 -24.49
CA ASN A 123 17.49 19.24 -25.20
C ASN A 123 17.40 18.94 -26.70
#